data_AF-A0A438I8S6-F1
#
_entry.id   AF-A0A438I8S6-F1
#
_cell.length_a   1.000
_cell.length_b   1.000
_cell.length_c   1.000
_cell.angle_alpha   90.00
_cell.angle_beta   90.00
_cell.angle_gamma   90.00
#
_symmetry.space_group_name_H-M   'P 1'
#
loop_
_entity.id
_entity.type
_entity.pdbx_description
1 polymer ?
#
loop_
_entity_poly.entity_id
_entity_poly.type
_entity_poly.pdbx_seq_one_letter_code
_entity_poly.pdbx_strand_id
1 'polypeptide(L)'
;MHRASAMMLQRRIMSSRQSCDVFINHRGIDTKRTVATLLYDHLTMLNMRPFLDNKTMKPGDKLFDKIDSAIRGCKIGVAVFSPHYCESYFCLHELALFMESNKKRFNRALEEAKYTVGLSFDSLKGNWSEVVTSASDIVIKSLIELENERKVRQ
;
A
#
# COMPACT_ATOMS: atom_id res chain seq x y z
N MET A 1 -23.69 10.16 0.63
CA MET A 1 -22.79 10.47 -0.51
C MET A 1 -21.56 9.56 -0.55
N HIS A 2 -20.87 9.26 0.56
CA HIS A 2 -19.68 8.38 0.62
C HIS A 2 -19.86 6.96 0.05
N ARG A 3 -21.01 6.30 0.30
CA ARG A 3 -21.29 4.93 -0.19
C ARG A 3 -21.37 4.78 -1.71
N ALA A 4 -21.90 5.78 -2.42
CA ALA A 4 -22.10 5.70 -3.87
C ALA A 4 -20.77 5.86 -4.63
N SER A 5 -19.89 6.75 -4.17
CA SER A 5 -18.53 6.88 -4.71
C SER A 5 -17.69 5.63 -4.45
N ALA A 6 -17.80 5.03 -3.27
CA ALA A 6 -17.15 3.75 -2.96
C ALA A 6 -17.64 2.62 -3.88
N MET A 7 -18.94 2.49 -4.14
CA MET A 7 -19.51 1.50 -5.07
C MET A 7 -19.08 1.72 -6.54
N MET A 8 -19.01 2.97 -7.00
CA MET A 8 -18.54 3.28 -8.37
C MET A 8 -17.03 2.99 -8.52
N LEU A 9 -16.24 3.20 -7.48
CA LEU A 9 -14.83 2.83 -7.42
C LEU A 9 -14.66 1.31 -7.44
N GLN A 10 -15.47 0.59 -6.67
CA GLN A 10 -15.51 -0.88 -6.62
C GLN A 10 -15.74 -1.47 -8.02
N ARG A 11 -16.71 -0.94 -8.78
CA ARG A 11 -16.98 -1.37 -10.17
C ARG A 11 -15.84 -1.05 -11.16
N ARG A 12 -15.03 -0.01 -10.90
CA ARG A 12 -13.95 0.44 -11.81
C ARG A 12 -12.59 -0.18 -11.49
N ILE A 13 -12.26 -0.40 -10.22
CA ILE A 13 -11.06 -1.16 -9.80
C ILE A 13 -11.11 -2.58 -10.38
N MET A 14 -12.28 -3.24 -10.28
CA MET A 14 -12.56 -4.57 -10.84
C MET A 14 -12.42 -4.65 -12.38
N SER A 15 -12.40 -3.51 -13.09
CA SER A 15 -12.29 -3.45 -14.55
C SER A 15 -10.84 -3.40 -15.05
N SER A 16 -9.85 -3.21 -14.17
CA SER A 16 -8.44 -3.22 -14.55
C SER A 16 -7.86 -4.65 -14.62
N ARG A 17 -7.20 -4.99 -15.73
CA ARG A 17 -6.45 -6.25 -15.93
C ARG A 17 -5.24 -6.45 -14.99
N GLN A 18 -4.97 -5.50 -14.10
CA GLN A 18 -3.80 -5.54 -13.21
C GLN A 18 -4.06 -6.53 -12.06
N SER A 19 -3.06 -7.27 -11.62
CA SER A 19 -3.22 -8.28 -10.56
C SER A 19 -3.20 -7.72 -9.13
N CYS A 20 -2.90 -6.43 -8.97
CA CYS A 20 -2.74 -5.77 -7.68
C CYS A 20 -3.17 -4.29 -7.74
N ASP A 21 -3.79 -3.81 -6.67
CA ASP A 21 -4.13 -2.39 -6.50
C ASP A 21 -3.17 -1.69 -5.53
N VAL A 22 -2.79 -2.38 -4.44
CA VAL A 22 -2.02 -1.81 -3.32
C VAL A 22 -0.89 -2.75 -2.92
N PHE A 23 0.34 -2.29 -2.92
CA PHE A 23 1.49 -3.01 -2.36
C PHE A 23 1.72 -2.58 -0.91
N ILE A 24 1.79 -3.53 0.03
CA ILE A 24 2.11 -3.24 1.45
C ILE A 24 3.53 -3.69 1.73
N ASN A 25 4.44 -2.72 1.87
CA ASN A 25 5.85 -2.92 2.20
C ASN A 25 6.03 -2.82 3.71
N HIS A 26 6.53 -3.88 4.34
CA HIS A 26 6.56 -3.98 5.80
C HIS A 26 7.71 -4.85 6.29
N ARG A 27 8.07 -4.70 7.56
CA ARG A 27 9.01 -5.61 8.22
C ARG A 27 8.26 -6.76 8.86
N GLY A 28 8.24 -7.92 8.22
CA GLY A 28 7.44 -9.08 8.67
C GLY A 28 7.68 -9.50 10.12
N ILE A 29 8.91 -9.43 10.64
CA ILE A 29 9.19 -9.80 12.05
C ILE A 29 8.56 -8.81 13.05
N ASP A 30 8.49 -7.53 12.70
CA ASP A 30 7.90 -6.50 13.56
C ASP A 30 6.37 -6.47 13.47
N THR A 31 5.82 -7.03 12.39
CA THR A 31 4.44 -6.76 11.98
C THR A 31 3.59 -8.00 11.72
N LYS A 32 4.08 -9.18 12.10
CA LYS A 32 3.47 -10.51 11.86
C LYS A 32 2.04 -10.66 12.42
N ARG A 33 1.56 -9.73 13.26
CA ARG A 33 0.18 -9.61 13.76
C ARG A 33 -0.24 -8.14 14.00
N THR A 34 0.17 -7.22 13.13
CA THR A 34 -0.01 -5.77 13.37
C THR A 34 -0.80 -5.08 12.25
N VAL A 35 -0.67 -3.75 12.17
CA VAL A 35 -1.36 -2.85 11.25
C VAL A 35 -1.28 -3.31 9.79
N ALA A 36 -0.18 -3.91 9.34
CA ALA A 36 -0.04 -4.38 7.95
C ALA A 36 -1.04 -5.50 7.62
N THR A 37 -1.24 -6.45 8.54
CA THR A 37 -2.19 -7.56 8.39
C THR A 37 -3.63 -7.04 8.44
N LEU A 38 -3.93 -6.14 9.39
CA LEU A 38 -5.26 -5.56 9.52
C LEU A 38 -5.62 -4.68 8.32
N LEU A 39 -4.66 -3.91 7.81
CA LEU A 39 -4.83 -3.11 6.59
C LEU A 39 -5.08 -3.99 5.38
N TYR A 40 -4.32 -5.08 5.22
CA TYR A 40 -4.57 -6.05 4.15
C TYR A 40 -6.00 -6.60 4.22
N ASP A 41 -6.45 -7.03 5.40
CA ASP A 41 -7.78 -7.61 5.59
C ASP A 41 -8.87 -6.58 5.31
N HIS A 42 -8.72 -5.35 5.82
CA HIS A 42 -9.68 -4.29 5.60
C HIS A 42 -9.78 -3.86 4.13
N LEU A 43 -8.66 -3.70 3.43
CA LEU A 43 -8.66 -3.41 1.98
C LEU A 43 -9.28 -4.56 1.17
N THR A 44 -9.04 -5.81 1.57
CA THR A 44 -9.66 -6.98 0.95
C THR A 44 -11.18 -6.97 1.13
N MET A 45 -11.68 -6.63 2.33
CA MET A 45 -13.12 -6.47 2.59
C MET A 45 -13.76 -5.35 1.76
N LEU A 46 -12.97 -4.37 1.33
CA LEU A 46 -13.41 -3.29 0.43
C LEU A 46 -13.29 -3.69 -1.07
N ASN A 47 -13.13 -4.99 -1.37
CA ASN A 47 -12.96 -5.56 -2.71
C ASN A 47 -11.75 -5.03 -3.48
N MET A 48 -10.71 -4.62 -2.78
CA MET A 48 -9.43 -4.27 -3.39
C MET A 48 -8.51 -5.49 -3.44
N ARG A 49 -7.45 -5.42 -4.24
CA ARG A 49 -6.43 -6.47 -4.35
C ARG A 49 -5.12 -6.00 -3.71
N PRO A 50 -5.00 -6.01 -2.37
CA PRO A 50 -3.74 -5.75 -1.72
C PRO A 50 -2.77 -6.91 -1.94
N PHE A 51 -1.48 -6.60 -2.00
CA PHE A 51 -0.39 -7.55 -1.97
C PHE A 51 0.37 -7.36 -0.64
N LEU A 52 0.47 -8.44 0.13
CA LEU A 52 1.29 -8.52 1.34
C LEU A 52 2.06 -9.84 1.26
N ASP A 53 3.38 -9.78 1.24
CA ASP A 53 4.28 -10.91 1.00
C ASP A 53 3.89 -12.17 1.81
N ASN A 54 3.65 -12.04 3.11
CA ASN A 54 3.34 -13.16 4.00
C ASN A 54 1.92 -13.74 3.83
N LYS A 55 1.02 -13.06 3.11
CA LYS A 55 -0.36 -13.50 2.83
C LYS A 55 -0.60 -13.87 1.37
N THR A 56 0.11 -13.24 0.45
CA THR A 56 -0.15 -13.33 -0.99
C THR A 56 0.78 -14.32 -1.69
N MET A 57 1.98 -14.57 -1.14
CA MET A 57 2.92 -15.55 -1.69
C MET A 57 2.41 -16.99 -1.50
N LYS A 58 2.54 -17.83 -2.53
CA LYS A 58 2.19 -19.26 -2.49
C LYS A 58 3.45 -20.13 -2.42
N PRO A 59 3.36 -21.37 -1.90
CA PRO A 59 4.44 -22.33 -2.02
C PRO A 59 4.88 -22.50 -3.48
N GLY A 60 6.18 -22.35 -3.74
CA GLY A 60 6.77 -22.42 -5.08
C GLY A 60 6.89 -21.08 -5.81
N ASP A 61 6.32 -19.99 -5.30
CA ASP A 61 6.57 -18.66 -5.85
C ASP A 61 8.03 -18.25 -5.63
N LYS A 62 8.67 -17.71 -6.68
CA LYS A 62 9.99 -17.09 -6.56
C LYS A 62 9.85 -15.73 -5.90
N LEU A 63 10.50 -15.57 -4.75
CA LEU A 63 10.35 -14.40 -3.86
C LEU A 63 10.50 -13.08 -4.61
N PHE A 64 11.66 -12.86 -5.23
CA PHE A 64 11.96 -11.61 -5.94
C PHE A 64 11.06 -11.42 -7.16
N ASP A 65 10.93 -12.41 -8.05
CA ASP A 65 10.12 -12.27 -9.26
C ASP A 65 8.67 -11.87 -8.96
N LYS A 66 8.07 -12.47 -7.92
CA LYS A 66 6.69 -12.21 -7.55
C LYS A 66 6.51 -10.85 -6.87
N ILE A 67 7.39 -10.51 -5.94
CA ILE A 67 7.34 -9.25 -5.21
C ILE A 67 7.63 -8.08 -6.16
N ASP A 68 8.67 -8.17 -6.98
CA ASP A 68 9.03 -7.13 -7.95
C ASP A 68 7.91 -6.91 -8.97
N SER A 69 7.31 -8.00 -9.46
CA SER A 69 6.15 -7.91 -10.35
C SER A 69 4.95 -7.27 -9.67
N ALA A 70 4.72 -7.54 -8.38
CA ALA A 70 3.65 -6.91 -7.63
C ALA A 70 3.94 -5.40 -7.45
N ILE A 71 5.13 -5.03 -6.99
CA ILE A 71 5.58 -3.64 -6.84
C ILE A 71 5.35 -2.85 -8.13
N ARG A 72 5.75 -3.40 -9.28
CA ARG A 72 5.58 -2.74 -10.59
C ARG A 72 4.13 -2.71 -11.07
N GLY A 73 3.31 -3.66 -10.63
CA GLY A 73 1.91 -3.81 -11.05
C GLY A 73 0.90 -3.03 -10.21
N CYS A 74 1.18 -2.82 -8.92
CA CYS A 74 0.29 -2.10 -8.01
C CYS A 74 0.30 -0.59 -8.31
N LYS A 75 -0.84 0.10 -8.07
CA LYS A 75 -0.96 1.54 -8.32
C LYS A 75 -0.51 2.38 -7.13
N ILE A 76 -0.72 1.86 -5.92
CA ILE A 76 -0.39 2.51 -4.65
C ILE A 76 0.56 1.61 -3.87
N GLY A 77 1.53 2.22 -3.20
CA GLY A 77 2.43 1.56 -2.25
C GLY A 77 2.21 2.14 -0.87
N VAL A 78 2.11 1.28 0.13
CA VAL A 78 2.01 1.66 1.55
C VAL A 78 3.25 1.09 2.26
N ALA A 79 4.11 1.97 2.77
CA ALA A 79 5.25 1.58 3.59
C ALA A 79 4.87 1.67 5.07
N VAL A 80 5.00 0.55 5.79
CA VAL A 80 4.74 0.46 7.24
C VAL A 80 6.07 0.45 7.98
N PHE A 81 6.53 1.63 8.38
CA PHE A 81 7.75 1.78 9.17
C PHE A 81 7.56 1.25 10.60
N SER A 82 8.56 0.50 11.08
CA SER A 82 8.61 -0.15 12.37
C SER A 82 10.06 -0.13 12.90
N PRO A 83 10.32 -0.46 14.18
CA PRO A 83 11.65 -0.29 14.79
C PRO A 83 12.81 -0.89 13.98
N HIS A 84 12.64 -2.07 13.37
CA HIS A 84 13.68 -2.76 12.60
C HIS A 84 13.45 -2.69 11.09
N TYR A 85 12.62 -1.75 10.62
CA TYR A 85 12.32 -1.62 9.20
C TYR A 85 13.58 -1.31 8.38
N CYS A 86 14.32 -0.28 8.77
CA CYS A 86 15.52 0.18 8.08
C CYS A 86 16.72 -0.78 8.22
N GLU A 87 16.60 -1.79 9.07
CA GLU A 87 17.60 -2.85 9.19
C GLU A 87 17.36 -3.98 8.17
N SER A 88 16.22 -3.99 7.48
CA SER A 88 15.90 -5.00 6.48
C SER A 88 16.35 -4.54 5.10
N TYR A 89 17.32 -5.27 4.53
CA TYR A 89 17.68 -5.12 3.12
C TYR A 89 16.44 -5.25 2.22
N PHE A 90 15.59 -6.25 2.46
CA PHE A 90 14.38 -6.47 1.67
C PHE A 90 13.42 -5.29 1.75
N CYS A 91 13.14 -4.75 2.94
CA CYS A 91 12.21 -3.64 3.08
C CYS A 91 12.71 -2.39 2.35
N LEU A 92 14.02 -2.08 2.46
CA LEU A 92 14.63 -0.95 1.78
C LEU A 92 14.71 -1.15 0.26
N HIS A 93 14.97 -2.38 -0.19
CA HIS A 93 14.99 -2.73 -1.60
C HIS A 93 13.61 -2.60 -2.24
N GLU A 94 12.57 -3.15 -1.63
CA GLU A 94 11.19 -3.02 -2.08
C GLU A 94 10.74 -1.56 -2.12
N LEU A 95 11.09 -0.78 -1.09
CA LEU A 95 10.82 0.65 -1.04
C LEU A 95 11.49 1.38 -2.21
N ALA A 96 12.77 1.10 -2.44
CA ALA A 96 13.53 1.68 -3.56
C ALA A 96 12.93 1.29 -4.91
N LEU A 97 12.61 0.01 -5.14
CA LEU A 97 11.98 -0.48 -6.38
C LEU A 97 10.64 0.21 -6.67
N PHE A 98 9.81 0.39 -5.65
CA PHE A 98 8.54 1.11 -5.81
C PHE A 98 8.79 2.57 -6.23
N MET A 99 9.85 3.17 -5.69
CA MET A 99 10.23 4.57 -5.90
C MET A 99 11.04 4.81 -7.19
N GLU A 100 11.74 3.81 -7.72
CA GLU A 100 12.53 3.87 -8.96
C GLU A 100 11.70 4.25 -10.19
N SER A 101 10.42 3.87 -10.18
CA SER A 101 9.47 4.23 -11.24
C SER A 101 9.25 5.75 -11.38
N ASN A 102 9.69 6.56 -10.40
CA ASN A 102 9.46 8.00 -10.40
C ASN A 102 10.46 8.75 -9.49
N LYS A 103 11.75 8.75 -9.84
CA LYS A 103 12.85 9.40 -9.09
C LYS A 103 12.57 10.86 -8.65
N LYS A 104 11.79 11.62 -9.43
CA LYS A 104 11.30 12.96 -9.04
C LYS A 104 10.25 12.91 -7.92
N ARG A 105 9.30 11.99 -7.98
CA ARG A 105 8.32 11.73 -6.92
C ARG A 105 8.97 11.15 -5.67
N PHE A 106 10.05 10.37 -5.81
CA PHE A 106 10.86 9.89 -4.68
C PHE A 106 11.54 11.03 -3.93
N ASN A 107 12.29 11.89 -4.62
CA ASN A 107 12.93 13.04 -3.99
C ASN A 107 11.88 13.97 -3.36
N ARG A 108 10.75 14.15 -4.02
CA ARG A 108 9.62 14.91 -3.46
C ARG A 108 9.01 14.21 -2.25
N ALA A 109 8.81 12.89 -2.27
CA ALA A 109 8.26 12.12 -1.15
C ALA A 109 9.23 12.02 0.03
N LEU A 110 10.55 12.03 -0.19
CA LEU A 110 11.55 12.11 0.88
C LEU A 110 11.62 13.51 1.49
N GLU A 111 11.57 14.56 0.66
CA GLU A 111 11.47 15.92 1.18
C GLU A 111 10.12 16.17 1.85
N GLU A 112 9.03 15.69 1.27
CA GLU A 112 7.73 15.69 1.91
C GLU A 112 7.78 14.86 3.19
N ALA A 113 8.32 13.65 3.23
CA ALA A 113 8.37 12.81 4.44
C ALA A 113 9.15 13.44 5.61
N LYS A 114 10.12 14.32 5.35
CA LYS A 114 10.76 15.14 6.39
C LYS A 114 9.78 16.13 7.04
N TYR A 115 8.73 16.53 6.33
CA TYR A 115 7.74 17.55 6.74
C TYR A 115 6.29 17.05 6.70
N THR A 116 6.05 15.77 6.40
CA THR A 116 4.74 15.16 6.19
C THR A 116 4.40 14.33 7.40
N VAL A 117 3.25 14.63 7.98
CA VAL A 117 2.63 13.82 9.01
C VAL A 117 2.14 12.54 8.32
N GLY A 118 2.98 11.51 8.28
CA GLY A 118 2.50 10.14 8.08
C GLY A 118 1.49 9.79 9.17
N LEU A 119 0.72 8.70 8.98
CA LEU A 119 -0.12 8.19 10.07
C LEU A 119 0.79 7.59 11.15
N SER A 120 1.18 8.41 12.12
CA SER A 120 1.88 7.96 13.32
C SER A 120 0.92 7.17 14.20
N PHE A 121 1.35 6.01 14.68
CA PHE A 121 0.52 5.13 15.48
C PHE A 121 1.32 4.53 16.64
N ASP A 122 0.82 4.72 17.86
CA ASP A 122 1.35 4.05 19.06
C ASP A 122 0.63 2.71 19.23
N SER A 123 1.35 1.61 19.00
CA SER A 123 0.78 0.26 19.12
C SER A 123 0.33 -0.13 20.53
N LEU A 124 0.77 0.58 21.57
CA LEU A 124 0.41 0.32 22.97
C LEU A 124 -0.84 1.08 23.42
N LYS A 125 -1.12 2.24 22.80
CA LYS A 125 -2.17 3.17 23.26
C LYS A 125 -3.20 3.50 22.19
N GLY A 126 -2.88 3.27 20.92
CA GLY A 126 -3.69 3.68 19.79
C GLY A 126 -4.85 2.73 19.49
N ASN A 127 -5.86 3.27 18.81
CA ASN A 127 -6.99 2.49 18.31
C ASN A 127 -6.64 1.85 16.95
N TRP A 128 -6.52 0.53 16.94
CA TRP A 128 -6.21 -0.24 15.72
C TRP A 128 -7.27 -0.06 14.62
N SER A 129 -8.55 0.01 14.97
CA SER A 129 -9.63 0.20 14.00
C SER A 129 -9.54 1.56 13.34
N GLU A 130 -9.21 2.59 14.12
CA GLU A 130 -9.10 3.96 13.64
C GLU A 130 -7.94 4.12 12.65
N VAL A 131 -6.75 3.63 13.00
CA VAL A 131 -5.58 3.73 12.10
C VAL A 131 -5.79 2.94 10.81
N VAL A 132 -6.41 1.76 10.89
CA VAL A 132 -6.69 0.92 9.71
C VAL A 132 -7.72 1.58 8.80
N THR A 133 -8.78 2.16 9.38
CA THR A 133 -9.81 2.88 8.62
C THR A 133 -9.20 4.11 7.95
N SER A 134 -8.43 4.91 8.70
CA SER A 134 -7.77 6.11 8.19
C SER A 134 -6.80 5.80 7.06
N ALA A 135 -5.97 4.78 7.23
CA ALA A 135 -5.04 4.34 6.19
C ALA A 135 -5.79 3.84 4.93
N SER A 136 -6.89 3.11 5.10
CA SER A 136 -7.71 2.62 3.99
C SER A 136 -8.38 3.77 3.22
N ASP A 137 -8.89 4.78 3.93
CA ASP A 137 -9.51 5.95 3.32
C ASP A 137 -8.52 6.77 2.50
N ILE A 138 -7.29 6.94 3.01
CA ILE A 138 -6.20 7.59 2.27
C ILE A 138 -5.89 6.81 0.98
N VAL A 139 -5.72 5.49 1.08
CA VAL A 139 -5.46 4.62 -0.08
C VAL A 139 -6.57 4.74 -1.13
N ILE A 140 -7.83 4.71 -0.71
CA ILE A 140 -9.00 4.86 -1.58
C ILE A 140 -8.99 6.21 -2.28
N LYS A 141 -8.77 7.28 -1.52
CA LYS A 141 -8.72 8.64 -2.07
C LYS A 141 -7.59 8.78 -3.10
N SER A 142 -6.40 8.26 -2.81
CA SER A 142 -5.28 8.28 -3.75
C SER A 142 -5.57 7.49 -5.04
N LEU A 143 -6.27 6.36 -4.95
CA LEU A 143 -6.69 5.62 -6.15
C LEU A 143 -7.69 6.41 -7.00
N ILE A 144 -8.67 7.07 -6.37
CA ILE A 144 -9.64 7.93 -7.07
C ILE A 144 -8.91 9.06 -7.82
N GLU A 145 -7.97 9.73 -7.15
CA GLU A 145 -7.18 10.82 -7.73
C GLU A 145 -6.37 10.33 -8.95
N LEU A 146 -5.68 9.21 -8.83
CA LEU A 146 -4.94 8.60 -9.94
C LEU A 146 -5.83 8.23 -11.12
N GLU A 147 -7.04 7.73 -10.88
CA GLU A 147 -7.99 7.39 -11.96
C GLU A 147 -8.53 8.63 -12.66
N ASN A 148 -8.78 9.71 -11.92
CA ASN A 148 -9.24 10.97 -12.51
C ASN A 148 -8.15 11.62 -13.35
N GLU A 149 -6.90 11.64 -12.89
CA GLU A 149 -5.75 12.14 -13.68
C GLU A 149 -5.56 11.39 -14.99
N ARG A 150 -5.79 10.06 -15.00
CA ARG A 150 -5.71 9.25 -16.24
C ARG A 150 -6.78 9.61 -17.26
N LYS A 151 -8.00 9.97 -16.81
CA LYS A 151 -9.09 10.39 -17.71
C LYS A 151 -8.89 11.79 -18.27
N VAL A 152 -8.28 12.70 -17.51
CA VAL A 152 -7.97 14.06 -18.00
C VAL A 152 -6.88 14.04 -19.06
N ARG A 153 -6.01 13.02 -19.05
CA ARG A 153 -4.91 12.84 -20.02
C ARG A 153 -5.28 12.00 -21.25
N GLN A 154 -6.52 11.51 -21.34
CA GLN A 154 -7.07 10.79 -22.50
C GLN A 154 -8.07 11.69 -23.22
#